data_AF-A0A0Q4TL06-F1
#
_entry.id   AF-A0A0Q4TL06-F1
#
_cell.length_a   1.000
_cell.length_b   1.000
_cell.length_c   1.000
_cell.angle_alpha   90.00
_cell.angle_beta   90.00
_cell.angle_gamma   90.00
#
_symmetry.space_group_name_H-M   'P 1'
#
loop_
_entity.id
_entity.type
_entity.pdbx_description
1 polymer ?
#
loop_
_entity_poly.entity_id
_entity_poly.type
_entity_poly.pdbx_seq_one_letter_code
_entity_poly.pdbx_strand_id
1 'polypeptide(L)'
;MMDLVNFLYGAPIWQMACIISSISVGGTVSALLMVDRVWKKDRRRSHNDIAGFFIAVVGVIYAILISSLAITVMTRKDRAETLVFEEADKVARLAREVTTLPEPNRAAIRAHLATDVQVVIEEEWPQMRREARPVAATRVLHCLWLDAAALPLKDLADVLTVKDFRKHIDDLYDLHRGRSDLAINGVDRIVWAVVLLGSISMIAFAVLFGVENFTAHLLMSCLLSFSIALAMTMIVAIDWPY
;
A
#
# COMPACT_ATOMS: atom_id res chain seq x y z
N MET A 1 -8.39 -10.80 14.78
CA MET A 1 -8.04 -9.49 14.19
C MET A 1 -7.27 -9.68 12.88
N MET A 2 -6.29 -10.60 12.81
CA MET A 2 -5.61 -10.98 11.55
C MET A 2 -6.56 -11.52 10.48
N ASP A 3 -7.60 -12.29 10.84
CA ASP A 3 -8.55 -12.84 9.84
C ASP A 3 -9.42 -11.78 9.14
N LEU A 4 -9.78 -10.70 9.85
CA LEU A 4 -10.57 -9.60 9.28
C LEU A 4 -9.73 -8.77 8.31
N VAL A 5 -8.45 -8.56 8.65
CA VAL A 5 -7.48 -7.83 7.83
C VAL A 5 -7.17 -8.63 6.56
N ASN A 6 -6.90 -9.93 6.67
CA ASN A 6 -6.67 -10.80 5.51
C ASN A 6 -7.92 -10.93 4.62
N PHE A 7 -9.12 -10.98 5.20
CA PHE A 7 -10.37 -10.98 4.44
C PHE A 7 -10.58 -9.66 3.68
N LEU A 8 -10.28 -8.52 4.31
CA LEU A 8 -10.41 -7.21 3.68
C LEU A 8 -9.44 -7.03 2.51
N TYR A 9 -8.19 -7.49 2.61
CA TYR A 9 -7.21 -7.36 1.53
C TYR A 9 -7.39 -8.38 0.38
N GLY A 10 -8.00 -9.54 0.66
CA GLY A 10 -8.35 -10.52 -0.39
C GLY A 10 -9.69 -10.24 -1.10
N ALA A 11 -10.49 -9.32 -0.57
CA ALA A 11 -11.82 -9.00 -1.10
C ALA A 11 -11.74 -7.99 -2.27
N PRO A 12 -12.63 -8.09 -3.27
CA PRO A 12 -12.80 -7.04 -4.27
C PRO A 12 -13.01 -5.67 -3.65
N ILE A 13 -12.45 -4.62 -4.26
CA ILE A 13 -12.52 -3.22 -3.76
C ILE A 13 -13.95 -2.79 -3.44
N TRP A 14 -14.94 -3.25 -4.22
CA TRP A 14 -16.35 -2.93 -3.98
C TRP A 14 -16.88 -3.51 -2.65
N GLN A 15 -16.40 -4.68 -2.22
CA GLN A 15 -16.80 -5.27 -0.93
C GLN A 15 -16.23 -4.46 0.22
N MET A 16 -14.94 -4.07 0.14
CA MET A 16 -14.32 -3.18 1.12
C MET A 16 -15.05 -1.85 1.21
N ALA A 17 -15.36 -1.25 0.04
CA ALA A 17 -16.13 -0.02 -0.05
C ALA A 17 -17.47 -0.17 0.67
N CYS A 18 -18.22 -1.24 0.40
CA CYS A 18 -19.50 -1.52 1.05
C CYS A 18 -19.36 -1.69 2.56
N ILE A 19 -18.36 -2.43 3.04
CA ILE A 19 -18.14 -2.67 4.48
C ILE A 19 -17.78 -1.38 5.20
N ILE A 20 -16.75 -0.66 4.73
CA ILE A 20 -16.28 0.58 5.35
C ILE A 20 -17.39 1.64 5.32
N SER A 21 -18.10 1.77 4.20
CA SER A 21 -19.24 2.68 4.07
C SER A 21 -20.37 2.32 5.01
N SER A 22 -20.72 1.03 5.12
CA SER A 22 -21.79 0.58 6.01
C SER A 22 -21.47 0.83 7.49
N ILE A 23 -20.21 0.59 7.89
CA ILE A 23 -19.74 0.87 9.26
C ILE A 23 -19.77 2.37 9.55
N SER A 24 -19.23 3.19 8.64
CA SER A 24 -19.17 4.64 8.79
C SER A 24 -20.57 5.28 8.83
N VAL A 25 -21.41 4.95 7.86
CA VAL A 25 -22.79 5.46 7.76
C VAL A 25 -23.64 4.93 8.92
N GLY A 26 -23.61 3.62 9.20
CA GLY A 26 -24.35 3.03 10.31
C GLY A 26 -23.94 3.59 11.67
N GLY A 27 -22.64 3.81 11.89
CA GLY A 27 -22.12 4.49 13.07
C GLY A 27 -22.60 5.94 13.17
N THR A 28 -22.63 6.66 12.05
CA THR A 28 -23.15 8.03 11.97
C THR A 28 -24.65 8.11 12.29
N VAL A 29 -25.46 7.22 11.71
CA VAL A 29 -26.90 7.12 12.02
C VAL A 29 -27.11 6.82 13.50
N SER A 30 -26.36 5.86 14.05
CA SER A 30 -26.45 5.48 15.47
C SER A 30 -26.07 6.64 16.39
N ALA A 31 -24.95 7.33 16.09
CA ALA A 31 -24.50 8.50 16.83
C ALA A 31 -25.54 9.64 16.78
N LEU A 32 -26.14 9.88 15.62
CA LEU A 32 -27.16 10.91 15.44
C LEU A 32 -28.42 10.61 16.25
N LEU A 33 -28.91 9.37 16.22
CA LEU A 33 -30.06 8.94 17.02
C LEU A 33 -29.79 9.05 18.52
N MET A 34 -28.57 8.71 18.95
CA MET A 34 -28.16 8.78 20.35
C MET A 34 -28.06 10.24 20.83
N VAL A 35 -27.46 11.11 20.03
CA VAL A 35 -27.34 12.55 20.32
C VAL A 35 -28.69 13.24 20.31
N ASP A 36 -29.61 12.89 19.40
CA ASP A 36 -30.97 13.44 19.38
C ASP A 36 -31.80 13.02 20.60
N ARG A 37 -31.52 11.84 21.17
CA ARG A 37 -32.17 11.34 22.38
C ARG A 37 -31.62 11.97 23.67
N VAL A 38 -30.33 12.27 23.72
CA VAL A 38 -29.65 12.78 24.94
C VAL A 38 -29.65 14.31 25.01
N TRP A 39 -29.42 15.01 23.90
CA TRP A 39 -29.36 16.48 23.85
C TRP A 39 -30.53 17.05 23.07
N LYS A 40 -31.37 17.87 23.72
CA LYS A 40 -32.47 18.58 23.03
C LYS A 40 -31.92 19.55 21.97
N LYS A 41 -32.55 19.56 20.79
CA LYS A 41 -32.17 20.33 19.60
C LYS A 41 -31.95 21.82 19.88
N ASP A 42 -32.78 22.42 20.75
CA ASP A 42 -32.73 23.85 21.08
C ASP A 42 -31.41 24.29 21.72
N ARG A 43 -30.77 23.42 22.51
CA ARG A 43 -29.47 23.70 23.14
C ARG A 43 -28.29 23.57 22.17
N ARG A 44 -28.42 22.76 21.11
CA ARG A 44 -27.36 22.59 20.10
C ARG A 44 -27.36 23.77 19.12
N ARG A 45 -28.56 24.22 18.76
CA ARG A 45 -28.77 25.28 17.77
C ARG A 45 -28.09 26.61 18.14
N SER A 46 -28.03 26.94 19.43
CA SER A 46 -27.34 28.16 19.92
C SER A 46 -25.83 28.15 19.68
N HIS A 47 -25.24 27.01 19.37
CA HIS A 47 -23.81 26.85 19.13
C HIS A 47 -23.48 26.55 17.66
N ASN A 48 -24.48 26.46 16.77
CA ASN A 48 -24.28 26.08 15.37
C ASN A 48 -23.34 27.03 14.61
N ASP A 49 -23.42 28.34 14.85
CA ASP A 49 -22.57 29.31 14.13
C ASP A 49 -21.09 29.09 14.47
N ILE A 50 -20.80 28.86 15.75
CA ILE A 50 -19.46 28.56 16.25
C ILE A 50 -19.01 27.18 15.75
N ALA A 51 -19.86 26.17 15.86
CA ALA A 51 -19.58 24.81 15.36
C ALA A 51 -19.34 24.80 13.84
N GLY A 52 -20.06 25.62 13.08
CA GLY A 52 -19.93 25.84 11.64
C GLY A 52 -18.55 26.34 11.26
N PHE A 53 -18.03 27.32 12.01
CA PHE A 53 -16.68 27.80 11.83
C PHE A 53 -15.63 26.71 12.14
N PHE A 54 -15.78 26.00 13.26
CA PHE A 54 -14.83 24.93 13.63
C PHE A 54 -14.82 23.79 12.62
N ILE A 55 -15.97 23.28 12.18
CA ILE A 55 -16.01 22.19 11.20
C ILE A 55 -15.43 22.62 9.85
N ALA A 56 -15.58 23.88 9.45
CA ALA A 56 -14.96 24.40 8.23
C ALA A 56 -13.42 24.41 8.34
N VAL A 57 -12.87 24.94 9.43
CA VAL A 57 -11.41 24.99 9.65
C VAL A 57 -10.82 23.59 9.83
N VAL A 58 -11.42 22.78 10.70
CA VAL A 58 -10.99 21.39 10.96
C VAL A 58 -11.16 20.54 9.71
N GLY A 59 -12.23 20.74 8.95
CA GLY A 59 -12.49 20.05 7.69
C GLY A 59 -11.43 20.32 6.63
N VAL A 60 -10.96 21.57 6.50
CA VAL A 60 -9.85 21.91 5.60
C VAL A 60 -8.56 21.21 6.03
N ILE A 61 -8.20 21.29 7.32
CA ILE A 61 -7.00 20.62 7.85
C ILE A 61 -7.09 19.11 7.59
N TYR A 62 -8.25 18.51 7.85
CA TYR A 62 -8.47 17.08 7.66
C TYR A 62 -8.43 16.67 6.18
N ALA A 63 -9.00 17.47 5.27
CA ALA A 63 -8.93 17.22 3.85
C ALA A 63 -7.49 17.22 3.33
N ILE A 64 -6.65 18.14 3.83
CA ILE A 64 -5.21 18.18 3.51
C ILE A 64 -4.52 16.90 4.03
N LEU A 65 -4.80 16.48 5.27
CA LEU A 65 -4.23 15.25 5.85
C LEU A 65 -4.61 13.99 5.07
N ILE A 66 -5.90 13.81 4.72
CA ILE A 66 -6.34 12.70 3.88
C ILE A 66 -5.66 12.77 2.51
N SER A 67 -5.62 13.94 1.88
CA SER A 67 -5.04 14.13 0.55
C SER A 67 -3.55 13.80 0.54
N SER A 68 -2.79 14.26 1.53
CA SER A 68 -1.37 13.95 1.65
C SER A 68 -1.12 12.45 1.86
N LEU A 69 -1.97 11.78 2.64
CA LEU A 69 -1.90 10.34 2.82
C LEU A 69 -2.21 9.60 1.51
N ALA A 70 -3.26 10.02 0.79
CA ALA A 70 -3.63 9.46 -0.50
C ALA A 70 -2.47 9.56 -1.51
N ILE A 71 -1.83 10.74 -1.62
CA ILE A 71 -0.66 10.93 -2.48
C ILE A 71 0.50 10.02 -2.06
N THR A 72 0.74 9.89 -0.76
CA THR A 72 1.81 9.03 -0.22
C THR A 72 1.61 7.57 -0.60
N VAL A 73 0.40 7.02 -0.42
CA VAL A 73 0.12 5.61 -0.78
C VAL A 73 0.17 5.40 -2.29
N MET A 74 -0.33 6.35 -3.09
CA MET A 74 -0.22 6.29 -4.56
C MET A 74 1.24 6.28 -5.02
N THR A 75 2.06 7.19 -4.48
CA THR A 75 3.50 7.26 -4.80
C THR A 75 4.23 5.97 -4.44
N ARG A 76 3.85 5.34 -3.32
CA ARG A 76 4.42 4.07 -2.90
C ARG A 76 4.02 2.93 -3.84
N LYS A 77 2.77 2.91 -4.32
CA LYS A 77 2.32 1.98 -5.36
C LYS A 77 3.09 2.18 -6.67
N ASP A 78 3.21 3.41 -7.15
CA ASP A 78 3.97 3.72 -8.37
C ASP A 78 5.43 3.27 -8.25
N ARG A 79 6.03 3.42 -7.06
CA ARG A 79 7.40 2.95 -6.80
C ARG A 79 7.50 1.43 -6.82
N ALA A 80 6.51 0.73 -6.27
CA ALA A 80 6.45 -0.73 -6.30
C ALA A 80 6.34 -1.24 -7.74
N GLU A 81 5.46 -0.67 -8.55
CA GLU A 81 5.34 -0.99 -9.99
C GLU A 81 6.65 -0.72 -10.73
N THR A 82 7.27 0.43 -10.49
CA THR A 82 8.56 0.80 -11.10
C THR A 82 9.65 -0.23 -10.77
N LEU A 83 9.75 -0.67 -9.51
CA LEU A 83 10.75 -1.68 -9.12
C LEU A 83 10.54 -3.01 -9.81
N VAL A 84 9.29 -3.47 -9.96
CA VAL A 84 8.97 -4.71 -10.70
C VAL A 84 9.35 -4.58 -12.18
N PHE A 85 9.11 -3.43 -12.80
CA PHE A 85 9.54 -3.19 -14.18
C PHE A 85 11.06 -3.14 -14.32
N GLU A 86 11.76 -2.50 -13.38
CA GLU A 86 13.23 -2.47 -13.34
C GLU A 86 13.81 -3.88 -13.14
N GLU A 87 13.22 -4.70 -12.25
CA GLU A 87 13.59 -6.11 -12.00
C GLU A 87 13.44 -6.94 -13.28
N ALA A 88 12.30 -6.82 -13.96
CA ALA A 88 12.04 -7.51 -15.22
C ALA A 88 13.02 -7.09 -16.34
N ASP A 89 13.32 -5.80 -16.49
CA ASP A 89 14.30 -5.32 -17.48
C ASP A 89 15.72 -5.83 -17.17
N LYS A 90 16.12 -5.85 -15.88
CA LYS A 90 17.43 -6.38 -15.46
C LYS A 90 17.55 -7.87 -15.72
N VAL A 91 16.52 -8.67 -15.41
CA VAL A 91 16.49 -10.10 -15.74
C VAL A 91 16.58 -10.31 -17.25
N ALA A 92 15.83 -9.53 -18.05
CA ALA A 92 15.89 -9.63 -19.50
C ALA A 92 17.27 -9.27 -20.08
N ARG A 93 17.96 -8.28 -19.49
CA ARG A 93 19.35 -7.93 -19.85
C ARG A 93 20.31 -9.06 -19.51
N LEU A 94 20.26 -9.58 -18.29
CA LEU A 94 21.08 -10.72 -17.86
C LEU A 94 20.85 -11.93 -18.78
N ALA A 95 19.60 -12.25 -19.10
CA ALA A 95 19.27 -13.35 -20.02
C ALA A 95 19.89 -13.16 -21.42
N ARG A 96 19.97 -11.92 -21.92
CA ARG A 96 20.68 -11.61 -23.19
C ARG A 96 22.19 -11.74 -23.03
N GLU A 97 22.77 -11.22 -21.96
CA GLU A 97 24.22 -11.30 -21.70
C GLU A 97 24.71 -12.75 -21.58
N VAL A 98 23.93 -13.62 -20.93
CA VAL A 98 24.23 -15.04 -20.77
C VAL A 98 24.39 -15.77 -22.11
N THR A 99 23.76 -15.29 -23.19
CA THR A 99 23.92 -15.88 -24.52
C THR A 99 25.35 -15.78 -25.06
N THR A 100 26.16 -14.87 -24.53
CA THR A 100 27.56 -14.70 -24.91
C THR A 100 28.49 -15.70 -24.22
N LEU A 101 28.06 -16.33 -23.13
CA LEU A 101 28.87 -17.28 -22.37
C LEU A 101 29.02 -18.62 -23.10
N PRO A 102 30.15 -19.33 -22.97
CA PRO A 102 30.31 -20.69 -23.50
C PRO A 102 29.48 -21.71 -22.70
N GLU A 103 29.18 -22.85 -23.33
CA GLU A 103 28.68 -24.02 -22.60
C GLU A 103 29.80 -24.63 -21.74
N PRO A 104 29.49 -25.23 -20.56
CA PRO A 104 28.15 -25.46 -19.99
C PRO A 104 27.60 -24.29 -19.14
N ASN A 105 28.38 -23.22 -18.96
CA ASN A 105 28.06 -22.12 -18.04
C ASN A 105 26.80 -21.37 -18.46
N ARG A 106 26.58 -21.22 -19.78
CA ARG A 106 25.36 -20.64 -20.34
C ARG A 106 24.11 -21.35 -19.85
N ALA A 107 24.04 -22.68 -19.98
CA ALA A 107 22.89 -23.46 -19.55
C ALA A 107 22.64 -23.37 -18.04
N ALA A 108 23.70 -23.47 -17.23
CA ALA A 108 23.62 -23.40 -15.77
C ALA A 108 23.08 -22.04 -15.29
N ILE A 109 23.68 -20.94 -15.76
CA ILE A 109 23.28 -19.58 -15.37
C ILE A 109 21.86 -19.25 -15.85
N ARG A 110 21.49 -19.68 -17.06
CA ARG A 110 20.12 -19.49 -17.57
C ARG A 110 19.08 -20.22 -16.72
N ALA A 111 19.40 -21.43 -16.23
CA ALA A 111 18.53 -22.16 -15.32
C ALA A 111 18.37 -21.45 -13.97
N HIS A 112 19.44 -20.85 -13.44
CA HIS A 112 19.38 -20.08 -12.20
C HIS A 112 18.53 -18.81 -12.35
N LEU A 113 18.67 -18.06 -13.45
CA LEU A 113 17.81 -16.90 -13.74
C LEU A 113 16.34 -17.29 -13.89
N ALA A 114 16.04 -18.43 -14.52
CA ALA A 114 14.66 -18.92 -14.63
C ALA A 114 14.08 -19.32 -13.27
N THR A 115 14.90 -19.97 -12.43
CA THR A 115 14.51 -20.37 -11.07
C THR A 115 14.26 -19.13 -10.20
N ASP A 116 15.08 -18.09 -10.32
CA ASP A 116 14.90 -16.83 -9.60
C ASP A 116 13.53 -16.20 -9.89
N VAL A 117 13.20 -16.01 -11.16
CA VAL A 117 11.87 -15.47 -11.58
C VAL A 117 10.73 -16.33 -11.07
N GLN A 118 10.87 -17.67 -11.14
CA GLN A 118 9.84 -18.58 -10.65
C GLN A 118 9.62 -18.43 -9.14
N VAL A 119 10.70 -18.40 -8.36
CA VAL A 119 10.64 -18.23 -6.90
C VAL A 119 10.05 -16.86 -6.52
N VAL A 120 10.38 -15.81 -7.26
CA VAL A 120 9.78 -14.47 -7.05
C VAL A 120 8.26 -14.52 -7.19
N ILE A 121 7.76 -15.12 -8.28
CA ILE A 121 6.33 -15.15 -8.59
C ILE A 121 5.57 -16.13 -7.68
N GLU A 122 6.10 -17.33 -7.46
CA GLU A 122 5.39 -18.43 -6.79
C GLU A 122 5.56 -18.40 -5.26
N GLU A 123 6.66 -17.84 -4.74
CA GLU A 123 6.94 -17.82 -3.31
C GLU A 123 6.97 -16.40 -2.73
N GLU A 124 7.76 -15.49 -3.31
CA GLU A 124 7.98 -14.17 -2.69
C GLU A 124 6.74 -13.27 -2.75
N TRP A 125 6.06 -13.17 -3.89
CA TRP A 125 4.86 -12.34 -3.99
C TRP A 125 3.73 -12.79 -3.04
N PRO A 126 3.41 -14.10 -2.91
CA PRO A 126 2.51 -14.58 -1.87
C PRO A 126 2.95 -14.29 -0.43
N GLN A 127 4.27 -14.31 -0.14
CA GLN A 127 4.80 -13.94 1.18
C GLN A 127 4.64 -12.44 1.45
N MET A 128 4.91 -11.60 0.45
CA MET A 128 4.75 -10.15 0.52
C MET A 128 3.30 -9.74 0.82
N ARG A 129 2.33 -10.43 0.22
CA ARG A 129 0.89 -10.27 0.53
C ARG A 129 0.52 -10.53 1.99
N ARG A 130 1.36 -11.27 2.72
CA ARG A 130 1.15 -11.61 4.15
C ARG A 130 2.06 -10.79 5.06
N GLU A 131 2.58 -9.67 4.55
CA GLU A 131 3.53 -8.78 5.25
C GLU A 131 4.82 -9.51 5.71
N ALA A 132 5.13 -10.67 5.10
CA ALA A 132 6.29 -11.46 5.45
C ALA A 132 7.49 -11.06 4.59
N ARG A 133 8.67 -10.93 5.21
CA ARG A 133 9.90 -10.62 4.50
C ARG A 133 10.35 -11.83 3.67
N PRO A 134 10.41 -11.72 2.34
CA PRO A 134 10.90 -12.80 1.52
C PRO A 134 12.42 -12.90 1.54
N VAL A 135 12.92 -14.13 1.46
CA VAL A 135 14.36 -14.45 1.49
C VAL A 135 14.73 -15.45 0.39
N ALA A 136 13.74 -16.02 -0.31
CA ALA A 136 13.92 -17.16 -1.19
C ALA A 136 14.69 -16.80 -2.47
N ALA A 137 14.32 -15.72 -3.17
CA ALA A 137 15.00 -15.31 -4.39
C ALA A 137 16.38 -14.73 -4.09
N THR A 138 16.54 -14.04 -2.95
CA THR A 138 17.86 -13.59 -2.46
C THR A 138 18.88 -14.73 -2.37
N ARG A 139 18.44 -15.94 -1.96
CA ARG A 139 19.31 -17.12 -1.91
C ARG A 139 19.68 -17.62 -3.30
N VAL A 140 18.74 -17.60 -4.26
CA VAL A 140 18.99 -18.00 -5.65
C VAL A 140 19.98 -17.03 -6.32
N LEU A 141 19.79 -15.73 -6.14
CA LEU A 141 20.72 -14.70 -6.60
C LEU A 141 22.12 -14.86 -6.01
N HIS A 142 22.22 -15.26 -4.75
CA HIS A 142 23.53 -15.52 -4.15
C HIS A 142 24.26 -16.70 -4.82
N CYS A 143 23.55 -17.78 -5.12
CA CYS A 143 24.11 -18.90 -5.89
C CYS A 143 24.56 -18.45 -7.29
N LEU A 144 23.71 -17.69 -8.00
CA LEU A 144 24.05 -17.12 -9.30
C LEU A 144 25.32 -16.24 -9.25
N TRP A 145 25.47 -15.44 -8.21
CA TRP A 145 26.66 -14.62 -8.00
C TRP A 145 27.92 -15.46 -7.80
N LEU A 146 27.84 -16.56 -7.04
CA LEU A 146 28.95 -17.48 -6.83
C LEU A 146 29.35 -18.19 -8.15
N ASP A 147 28.38 -18.61 -8.95
CA ASP A 147 28.65 -19.22 -10.27
C ASP A 147 29.30 -18.23 -11.23
N ALA A 148 28.83 -16.97 -11.23
CA ALA A 148 29.45 -15.90 -12.00
C ALA A 148 30.89 -15.63 -11.57
N ALA A 149 31.19 -15.71 -10.27
CA ALA A 149 32.54 -15.55 -9.73
C ALA A 149 33.47 -16.74 -10.07
N ALA A 150 32.92 -17.91 -10.36
CA ALA A 150 33.66 -19.12 -10.73
C ALA A 150 33.95 -19.24 -12.25
N LEU A 151 33.50 -18.27 -13.07
CA LEU A 151 33.75 -18.27 -14.50
C LEU A 151 35.25 -18.20 -14.82
N PRO A 152 35.74 -18.96 -15.82
CA PRO A 152 37.16 -18.95 -16.17
C PRO A 152 37.56 -17.60 -16.76
N LEU A 153 38.65 -17.02 -16.26
CA LEU A 153 39.22 -15.75 -16.72
C LEU A 153 40.51 -16.03 -17.50
N LYS A 154 40.51 -15.80 -18.82
CA LYS A 154 41.71 -16.05 -19.66
C LYS A 154 42.42 -14.78 -20.05
N ASP A 155 41.67 -13.69 -20.28
CA ASP A 155 42.21 -12.40 -20.67
C ASP A 155 41.51 -11.22 -19.96
N LEU A 156 41.96 -10.01 -20.25
CA LEU A 156 41.39 -8.79 -19.67
C LEU A 156 39.92 -8.57 -20.11
N ALA A 157 39.53 -9.03 -21.30
CA ALA A 157 38.16 -8.90 -21.77
C ALA A 157 37.23 -9.77 -20.93
N ASP A 158 37.62 -11.01 -20.63
CA ASP A 158 36.90 -11.92 -19.73
C ASP A 158 36.72 -11.30 -18.32
N VAL A 159 37.78 -10.67 -17.79
CA VAL A 159 37.71 -9.99 -16.48
C VAL A 159 36.69 -8.86 -16.48
N LEU A 160 36.66 -8.04 -17.54
CA LEU A 160 35.70 -6.95 -17.66
C LEU A 160 34.27 -7.47 -17.84
N THR A 161 34.07 -8.49 -18.67
CA THR A 161 32.75 -9.11 -18.87
C THR A 161 32.20 -9.72 -17.59
N VAL A 162 33.01 -10.49 -16.84
CA VAL A 162 32.58 -11.09 -15.56
C VAL A 162 32.30 -10.01 -14.51
N LYS A 163 33.10 -8.93 -14.49
CA LYS A 163 32.86 -7.80 -13.59
C LYS A 163 31.53 -7.10 -13.89
N ASP A 164 31.25 -6.81 -15.15
CA ASP A 164 30.00 -6.15 -15.57
C ASP A 164 28.79 -7.06 -15.31
N PHE A 165 28.92 -8.36 -15.60
CA PHE A 165 27.89 -9.35 -15.31
C PHE A 165 27.57 -9.43 -13.80
N ARG A 166 28.60 -9.45 -12.94
CA ARG A 166 28.41 -9.43 -11.48
C ARG A 166 27.77 -8.13 -10.99
N LYS A 167 28.14 -7.00 -11.57
CA LYS A 167 27.50 -5.71 -11.28
C LYS A 167 26.00 -5.76 -11.60
N HIS A 168 25.61 -6.38 -12.72
CA HIS A 168 24.19 -6.53 -13.06
C HIS A 168 23.44 -7.47 -12.11
N ILE A 169 24.10 -8.50 -11.56
CA ILE A 169 23.53 -9.35 -10.50
C ILE A 169 23.38 -8.54 -9.19
N ASP A 170 24.39 -7.74 -8.82
CA ASP A 170 24.33 -6.87 -7.64
C ASP A 170 23.20 -5.83 -7.76
N ASP A 171 23.03 -5.22 -8.94
CA ASP A 171 21.91 -4.31 -9.22
C ASP A 171 20.56 -5.02 -9.05
N LEU A 172 20.43 -6.28 -9.50
CA LEU A 172 19.22 -7.07 -9.32
C LEU A 172 18.97 -7.40 -7.84
N TYR A 173 20.02 -7.69 -7.07
CA TYR A 173 19.94 -7.89 -5.63
C TYR A 173 19.40 -6.63 -4.91
N ASP A 174 19.87 -5.45 -5.30
CA ASP A 174 19.39 -4.19 -4.75
C ASP A 174 17.90 -3.92 -5.09
N LEU A 175 17.45 -4.32 -6.28
CA LEU A 175 16.03 -4.26 -6.66
C LEU A 175 15.16 -5.20 -5.81
N HIS A 176 15.57 -6.46 -5.61
CA HIS A 176 14.86 -7.41 -4.74
C HIS A 176 14.78 -6.87 -3.29
N ARG A 177 15.88 -6.28 -2.80
CA ARG A 177 15.91 -5.63 -1.48
C ARG A 177 14.93 -4.47 -1.41
N GLY A 178 14.92 -3.59 -2.41
CA GLY A 178 13.98 -2.48 -2.51
C GLY A 178 12.52 -2.94 -2.52
N ARG A 179 12.21 -3.99 -3.28
CA ARG A 179 10.87 -4.60 -3.33
C ARG A 179 10.48 -5.18 -1.97
N SER A 180 11.39 -5.92 -1.33
CA SER A 180 11.17 -6.47 0.03
C SER A 180 10.93 -5.38 1.06
N ASP A 181 11.61 -4.24 0.99
CA ASP A 181 11.45 -3.16 1.96
C ASP A 181 10.11 -2.43 1.80
N LEU A 182 9.65 -2.24 0.56
CA LEU A 182 8.30 -1.71 0.31
C LEU A 182 7.20 -2.68 0.71
N ALA A 183 7.43 -3.99 0.58
CA ALA A 183 6.44 -5.02 0.85
C ALA A 183 6.17 -5.26 2.35
N ILE A 184 7.06 -4.84 3.26
CA ILE A 184 6.88 -5.04 4.71
C ILE A 184 6.51 -3.75 5.46
N ASN A 185 6.69 -2.58 4.83
CA ASN A 185 6.51 -1.28 5.48
C ASN A 185 5.26 -0.56 4.94
N GLY A 186 4.10 -0.89 5.50
CA GLY A 186 2.82 -0.20 5.29
C GLY A 186 2.81 1.26 5.78
N VAL A 187 1.67 1.95 5.64
CA VAL A 187 1.44 3.22 6.37
C VAL A 187 1.58 2.99 7.88
N ASP A 188 2.35 3.85 8.55
CA ASP A 188 2.59 3.77 9.99
C ASP A 188 1.26 3.80 10.76
N ARG A 189 1.15 2.95 11.81
CA ARG A 189 -0.01 2.87 12.70
C ARG A 189 -0.36 4.22 13.33
N ILE A 190 0.64 5.08 13.57
CA ILE A 190 0.42 6.44 14.09
C ILE A 190 -0.39 7.28 13.10
N VAL A 191 -0.07 7.19 11.80
CA VAL A 191 -0.79 7.91 10.74
C VAL A 191 -2.23 7.43 10.67
N TRP A 192 -2.45 6.11 10.72
CA TRP A 192 -3.80 5.54 10.78
C TRP A 192 -4.60 6.02 12.00
N ALA A 193 -3.98 6.07 13.17
CA ALA A 193 -4.64 6.58 14.38
C ALA A 193 -5.08 8.05 14.21
N VAL A 194 -4.23 8.90 13.64
CA VAL A 194 -4.54 10.31 13.39
C VAL A 194 -5.70 10.46 12.40
N VAL A 195 -5.70 9.71 11.30
CA VAL A 195 -6.77 9.78 10.29
C VAL A 195 -8.10 9.24 10.83
N LEU A 196 -8.08 8.17 11.62
CA LEU A 196 -9.27 7.64 12.27
C LEU A 196 -9.84 8.62 13.30
N LEU A 197 -8.99 9.22 14.13
CA LEU A 197 -9.41 10.26 15.08
C LEU A 197 -9.98 11.49 14.37
N GLY A 198 -9.36 11.90 13.25
CA GLY A 198 -9.87 12.97 12.40
C GLY A 198 -11.25 12.63 11.80
N SER A 199 -11.43 11.41 11.28
CA SER A 199 -12.72 10.91 10.77
C SER A 199 -13.81 10.99 11.84
N ILE A 200 -13.52 10.46 13.03
CA ILE A 200 -14.44 10.46 14.17
C ILE A 200 -14.78 11.89 14.57
N SER A 201 -13.79 12.79 14.60
CA SER A 201 -13.99 14.20 14.95
C SER A 201 -14.91 14.90 13.95
N MET A 202 -14.70 14.69 12.64
CA MET A 202 -15.55 15.26 11.60
C MET A 202 -17.00 14.78 11.70
N ILE A 203 -17.20 13.48 11.92
CA ILE A 203 -18.53 12.89 12.11
C ILE A 203 -19.17 13.43 13.39
N ALA A 204 -18.42 13.51 14.50
CA ALA A 204 -18.90 14.05 15.76
C ALA A 204 -19.36 15.49 15.63
N PHE A 205 -18.57 16.36 14.99
CA PHE A 205 -18.98 17.73 14.71
C PHE A 205 -20.27 17.77 13.89
N ALA A 206 -20.35 17.01 12.80
CA ALA A 206 -21.53 16.98 11.95
C ALA A 206 -22.80 16.53 12.70
N VAL A 207 -22.69 15.52 13.56
CA VAL A 207 -23.82 14.99 14.35
C VAL A 207 -24.24 15.93 15.49
N LEU A 208 -23.32 16.73 16.04
CA LEU A 208 -23.60 17.66 17.13
C LEU A 208 -24.36 18.93 16.70
N PHE A 209 -24.56 19.17 15.41
CA PHE A 209 -25.38 20.30 14.95
C PHE A 209 -26.83 20.19 15.44
N GLY A 210 -27.44 21.34 15.78
CA GLY A 210 -28.87 21.45 16.04
C GLY A 210 -29.62 21.82 14.77
N VAL A 211 -30.06 20.84 13.99
CA VAL A 211 -30.85 21.08 12.77
C VAL A 211 -32.33 20.79 13.05
N GLU A 212 -33.23 21.66 12.58
CA GLU A 212 -34.69 21.47 12.75
C GLU A 212 -35.20 20.22 12.01
N ASN A 213 -34.86 20.12 10.72
CA ASN A 213 -35.26 19.01 9.88
C ASN A 213 -34.31 17.82 10.08
N PHE A 214 -34.77 16.81 10.82
CA PHE A 214 -34.01 15.60 11.11
C PHE A 214 -33.59 14.85 9.84
N THR A 215 -34.47 14.75 8.84
CA THR A 215 -34.18 14.06 7.58
C THR A 215 -33.06 14.75 6.81
N ALA A 216 -33.05 16.09 6.78
CA ALA A 216 -31.97 16.85 6.16
C ALA A 216 -30.64 16.65 6.90
N HIS A 217 -30.66 16.68 8.24
CA HIS A 217 -29.48 16.43 9.07
C HIS A 217 -28.91 15.04 8.82
N LEU A 218 -29.76 14.01 8.85
CA LEU A 218 -29.41 12.63 8.57
C LEU A 218 -28.75 12.48 7.20
N LEU A 219 -29.36 13.03 6.15
CA LEU A 219 -28.81 12.96 4.79
C LEU A 219 -27.44 13.63 4.68
N MET A 220 -27.27 14.84 5.23
CA MET A 220 -25.99 15.56 5.19
C MET A 220 -24.89 14.84 5.97
N SER A 221 -25.20 14.34 7.17
CA SER A 221 -24.24 13.57 7.99
C SER A 221 -23.87 12.25 7.34
N CYS A 222 -24.85 11.52 6.77
CA CYS A 222 -24.59 10.28 6.03
C CYS A 222 -23.70 10.55 4.82
N LEU A 223 -23.98 11.59 4.02
CA LEU A 223 -23.18 11.96 2.85
C LEU A 223 -21.73 12.30 3.23
N LEU A 224 -21.52 13.02 4.33
CA LEU A 224 -20.18 13.31 4.86
C LEU A 224 -19.45 12.02 5.25
N SER A 225 -20.09 11.18 6.07
CA SER A 225 -19.51 9.92 6.54
C SER A 225 -19.20 8.94 5.41
N PHE A 226 -20.03 8.94 4.36
CA PHE A 226 -19.86 8.14 3.16
C PHE A 226 -18.67 8.66 2.33
N SER A 227 -18.55 9.97 2.15
CA SER A 227 -17.40 10.59 1.47
C SER A 227 -16.07 10.26 2.17
N ILE A 228 -16.04 10.34 3.50
CA ILE A 228 -14.88 9.93 4.31
C ILE A 228 -14.59 8.43 4.12
N ALA A 229 -15.63 7.58 4.15
CA ALA A 229 -15.49 6.14 3.96
C ALA A 229 -14.93 5.78 2.57
N LEU A 230 -15.34 6.49 1.51
CA LEU A 230 -14.80 6.30 0.16
C LEU A 230 -13.31 6.67 0.08
N ALA A 231 -12.91 7.81 0.66
CA ALA A 231 -11.51 8.21 0.72
C ALA A 231 -10.67 7.19 1.51
N MET A 232 -11.18 6.72 2.65
CA MET A 232 -10.53 5.67 3.44
C MET A 232 -10.41 4.37 2.66
N THR A 233 -11.47 3.96 1.94
CA THR A 233 -11.44 2.75 1.11
C THR A 233 -10.35 2.84 0.04
N MET A 234 -10.25 3.98 -0.65
CA MET A 234 -9.20 4.20 -1.65
C MET A 234 -7.81 4.06 -1.02
N ILE A 235 -7.57 4.66 0.16
CA ILE A 235 -6.28 4.57 0.85
C ILE A 235 -5.96 3.12 1.21
N VAL A 236 -6.90 2.41 1.86
CA VAL A 236 -6.69 1.00 2.25
C VAL A 236 -6.43 0.13 1.01
N ALA A 237 -7.16 0.35 -0.09
CA ALA A 237 -7.02 -0.44 -1.31
C ALA A 237 -5.68 -0.21 -2.04
N ILE A 238 -4.98 0.88 -1.77
CA ILE A 238 -3.70 1.23 -2.41
C ILE A 238 -2.49 1.03 -1.47
N ASP A 239 -2.71 1.02 -0.15
CA ASP A 239 -1.65 0.93 0.87
C ASP A 239 -0.78 -0.34 0.73
N TRP A 240 -1.32 -1.42 0.18
CA TRP A 240 -0.57 -2.65 -0.09
C TRP A 240 -0.43 -2.88 -1.59
N PRO A 241 0.76 -2.65 -2.17
CA PRO A 241 0.96 -2.74 -3.61
C PRO A 241 1.05 -4.17 -4.17
N TYR A 242 1.03 -5.22 -3.32
CA TYR A 242 1.23 -6.62 -3.70
C TYR A 242 0.12 -7.53 -3.17
#